data_AF-A0A9W9KKA1-F1
#
_entry.id   AF-A0A9W9KKA1-F1
#
_cell.length_a   1.000
_cell.length_b   1.000
_cell.length_c   1.000
_cell.angle_alpha   90.00
_cell.angle_beta   90.00
_cell.angle_gamma   90.00
#
_symmetry.space_group_name_H-M   'P 1'
#
loop_
_entity.id
_entity.type
_entity.pdbx_description
1 polymer ?
#
loop_
_entity_poly.entity_id
_entity_poly.type
_entity_poly.pdbx_seq_one_letter_code
_entity_poly.pdbx_strand_id
1 'polypeptide(L)'
;MELKLAIGTRSASETFHYEREQRILLFFLDVVDKPGNIFEQNPLFARGIDTIEPENIEAVPSAQFTGCHRQDSSSLTNFGLGLRPPTFAPLMGSGIFTQDGKQWRHSRELLRPQFMTNQLNNSLQIMGVLNNLILCIPEDEEVDLQPLFFRSLLKLPSSY
;
A
#
# COMPACT_ATOMS: atom_id res chain seq x y z
N MET A 1 13.65 -21.51 15.70
CA MET A 1 12.75 -20.36 15.46
C MET A 1 11.37 -20.78 15.93
N GLU A 2 10.97 -20.36 17.13
CA GLU A 2 9.64 -20.68 17.66
C GLU A 2 8.61 -19.79 16.99
N LEU A 3 7.78 -20.39 16.12
CA LEU A 3 6.60 -19.74 15.57
C LEU A 3 5.51 -19.76 16.65
N LYS A 4 5.21 -18.60 17.25
CA LYS A 4 4.06 -18.48 18.16
C LYS A 4 2.79 -18.41 17.32
N LEU A 5 1.95 -19.44 17.47
CA LEU A 5 0.64 -19.54 16.86
C LEU A 5 -0.32 -18.53 17.53
N ALA A 6 -0.29 -17.29 17.06
CA ALA A 6 -1.22 -16.28 17.52
C ALA A 6 -2.35 -16.16 16.50
N ILE A 7 -3.57 -16.43 16.95
CA ILE A 7 -4.81 -15.98 16.31
C ILE A 7 -5.48 -16.99 15.36
N GLY A 8 -6.02 -18.06 15.94
CA GLY A 8 -7.14 -18.82 15.37
C GLY A 8 -8.49 -18.19 15.75
N THR A 9 -9.42 -18.15 14.78
CA THR A 9 -10.87 -17.82 14.79
C THR A 9 -11.39 -16.58 15.54
N ARG A 10 -10.77 -16.14 16.63
CA ARG A 10 -11.08 -14.91 17.37
C ARG A 10 -10.76 -13.64 16.58
N SER A 11 -9.78 -13.72 15.65
CA SER A 11 -9.44 -12.62 14.72
C SER A 11 -10.65 -12.18 13.90
N ALA A 12 -11.38 -13.13 13.31
CA ALA A 12 -12.33 -12.80 12.26
C ALA A 12 -13.46 -11.90 12.78
N SER A 13 -14.03 -12.22 13.96
CA SER A 13 -15.06 -11.40 14.58
C SER A 13 -14.55 -10.01 14.99
N GLU A 14 -13.31 -9.91 15.47
CA GLU A 14 -12.68 -8.63 15.80
C GLU A 14 -12.45 -7.82 14.52
N THR A 15 -11.83 -8.42 13.50
CA THR A 15 -11.63 -7.81 12.17
C THR A 15 -12.94 -7.29 11.57
N PHE A 16 -14.02 -8.08 11.58
CA PHE A 16 -15.34 -7.63 11.10
C PHE A 16 -15.90 -6.47 11.92
N HIS A 17 -15.67 -6.45 13.23
CA HIS A 17 -16.12 -5.35 14.09
C HIS A 17 -15.38 -4.04 13.76
N TYR A 18 -14.05 -4.08 13.68
CA TYR A 18 -13.24 -2.93 13.30
C TYR A 18 -13.51 -2.47 11.85
N GLU A 19 -13.75 -3.39 10.92
CA GLU A 19 -14.13 -3.07 9.54
C GLU A 19 -15.48 -2.34 9.48
N ARG A 20 -16.48 -2.84 10.22
CA ARG A 20 -17.81 -2.21 10.32
C ARG A 20 -17.72 -0.81 10.93
N GLU A 21 -16.80 -0.58 11.85
CA GLU A 21 -16.54 0.74 12.44
C GLU A 21 -15.61 1.63 11.62
N GLN A 22 -15.15 1.20 10.43
CA GLN A 22 -14.17 1.92 9.59
C GLN A 22 -12.83 2.17 10.31
N ARG A 23 -12.48 1.30 11.25
CA ARG A 23 -11.29 1.39 12.12
C ARG A 23 -10.33 0.23 11.91
N ILE A 24 -10.35 -0.38 10.73
CA ILE A 24 -9.51 -1.53 10.39
C ILE A 24 -8.00 -1.27 10.56
N LEU A 25 -7.56 -0.02 10.39
CA LEU A 25 -6.17 0.36 10.63
C LEU A 25 -5.77 0.24 12.11
N LEU A 26 -6.68 0.55 13.04
CA LEU A 26 -6.41 0.39 14.47
C LEU A 26 -6.28 -1.08 14.85
N PHE A 27 -7.07 -1.97 14.23
CA PHE A 27 -6.91 -3.41 14.39
C PHE A 27 -5.50 -3.86 13.97
N PHE A 28 -4.99 -3.39 12.83
CA PHE A 28 -3.62 -3.73 12.40
C PHE A 28 -2.56 -3.19 13.36
N LEU A 29 -2.75 -1.99 13.92
CA LEU A 29 -1.85 -1.45 14.95
C LEU A 29 -1.87 -2.31 16.21
N ASP A 30 -3.05 -2.69 16.70
CA ASP A 30 -3.21 -3.56 17.88
C ASP A 30 -2.60 -4.96 17.66
N VAL A 31 -2.58 -5.44 16.42
CA VAL A 31 -1.93 -6.70 16.04
C VAL A 31 -0.40 -6.55 16.05
N VAL A 32 0.12 -5.46 15.50
CA VAL A 32 1.56 -5.18 15.40
C VAL A 32 2.20 -4.86 16.75
N ASP A 33 1.45 -4.22 17.66
CA ASP A 33 1.93 -3.86 19.01
C ASP A 33 2.09 -5.08 19.94
N LYS A 34 1.54 -6.24 19.55
CA LYS A 34 1.72 -7.49 20.31
C LYS A 34 3.18 -7.97 20.20
N PRO A 35 3.79 -8.43 21.31
CA PRO A 35 5.20 -8.84 21.30
C PRO A 35 5.44 -10.05 20.40
N GLY A 36 6.13 -9.82 19.28
CA GLY A 36 6.53 -10.81 18.28
C GLY A 36 6.66 -10.17 16.90
N ASN A 37 7.88 -10.11 16.35
CA ASN A 37 8.16 -9.41 15.10
C ASN A 37 7.69 -10.17 13.83
N ILE A 38 7.34 -11.45 14.00
CA ILE A 38 6.76 -12.33 12.98
C ILE A 38 5.57 -13.01 13.63
N PHE A 39 4.40 -12.89 13.01
CA PHE A 39 3.18 -13.55 13.47
C PHE A 39 2.50 -14.27 12.32
N GLU A 40 1.97 -15.44 12.62
CA GLU A 40 1.18 -16.24 11.69
C GLU A 40 -0.29 -15.99 11.96
N GLN A 41 -1.02 -15.49 10.98
CA GLN A 41 -2.47 -15.35 11.05
C GLN A 41 -3.14 -16.44 10.23
N ASN A 42 -4.32 -16.89 10.66
CA ASN A 42 -5.18 -17.75 9.86
C ASN A 42 -6.52 -17.06 9.57
N PRO A 43 -6.54 -15.98 8.75
CA PRO A 43 -7.79 -15.41 8.29
C PRO A 43 -8.52 -16.43 7.41
N LEU A 44 -9.65 -16.95 7.92
CA LEU A 44 -10.66 -17.72 7.18
C LEU A 44 -10.07 -18.65 6.10
N PHE A 45 -9.46 -19.75 6.55
CA PHE A 45 -8.89 -20.84 5.74
C PHE A 45 -7.63 -20.50 4.92
N ALA A 46 -7.12 -19.28 4.96
CA ALA A 46 -5.83 -18.92 4.39
C ALA A 46 -4.81 -18.67 5.50
N ARG A 47 -3.62 -19.27 5.39
CA ARG A 47 -2.48 -18.99 6.26
C ARG A 47 -1.77 -17.75 5.75
N GLY A 48 -1.67 -16.72 6.58
CA GLY A 48 -0.88 -15.52 6.36
C GLY A 48 0.31 -15.49 7.31
N ILE A 49 1.46 -15.04 6.81
CA ILE A 49 2.62 -14.74 7.66
C ILE A 49 2.88 -13.25 7.49
N ASP A 50 2.84 -12.54 8.60
CA ASP A 50 3.07 -11.11 8.65
C ASP A 50 4.36 -10.83 9.41
N THR A 51 5.08 -9.80 8.97
CA THR A 51 6.36 -9.41 9.58
C THR A 51 6.50 -7.89 9.55
N ILE A 52 7.08 -7.37 10.63
CA ILE A 52 7.47 -5.96 10.75
C ILE A 52 9.00 -5.80 10.74
N GLU A 53 9.74 -6.89 10.53
CA GLU A 53 11.20 -6.85 10.50
C GLU A 53 11.68 -6.23 9.19
N PRO A 54 12.56 -5.21 9.23
CA PRO A 54 13.02 -4.52 8.04
C PRO A 54 13.73 -5.47 7.07
N GLU A 55 14.49 -6.44 7.58
CA GLU A 55 15.19 -7.44 6.78
C GLU A 55 14.21 -8.28 5.94
N ASN A 56 13.08 -8.71 6.52
CA ASN A 56 12.08 -9.49 5.80
C ASN A 56 11.27 -8.64 4.81
N ILE A 57 10.97 -7.39 5.18
CA ILE A 57 10.27 -6.43 4.31
C ILE A 57 11.10 -6.14 3.05
N GLU A 58 12.43 -6.13 3.15
CA GLU A 58 13.33 -5.97 2.01
C GLU A 58 13.55 -7.29 1.25
N ALA A 59 13.73 -8.40 1.96
CA ALA A 59 14.01 -9.70 1.36
C ALA A 59 12.85 -10.23 0.49
N VAL A 60 11.60 -10.07 0.93
CA VAL A 60 10.45 -10.66 0.22
C VAL A 60 10.23 -10.05 -1.18
N PRO A 61 10.22 -8.71 -1.37
CA PRO A 61 10.13 -8.12 -2.70
C PRO A 61 11.42 -8.30 -3.52
N SER A 62 12.60 -8.32 -2.88
CA SER A 62 13.88 -8.46 -3.59
C SER A 62 14.10 -9.87 -4.17
N ALA A 63 13.63 -10.92 -3.50
CA ALA A 63 13.68 -12.29 -3.98
C ALA A 63 12.94 -12.50 -5.33
N GLN A 64 11.89 -11.71 -5.59
CA GLN A 64 11.19 -11.71 -6.89
C GLN A 64 12.05 -11.14 -8.02
N PHE A 65 12.87 -10.12 -7.75
CA PHE A 65 13.66 -9.45 -8.80
C PHE A 65 14.81 -10.31 -9.33
N THR A 66 15.20 -11.36 -8.59
CA THR A 66 16.23 -12.33 -8.98
C THR A 66 15.69 -13.61 -9.63
N GLY A 67 14.38 -13.87 -9.58
CA GLY A 67 13.77 -15.13 -10.02
C GLY A 67 13.13 -15.04 -11.41
N CYS A 68 13.86 -15.42 -12.45
CA CYS A 68 13.26 -15.80 -13.73
C CYS A 68 12.23 -16.92 -13.50
N HIS A 69 11.02 -16.79 -14.05
CA HIS A 69 9.99 -17.85 -14.10
C HIS A 69 10.60 -19.20 -14.51
N ARG A 70 10.91 -20.04 -13.52
CA ARG A 70 10.99 -21.47 -13.72
C ARG A 70 9.70 -22.03 -13.15
N GLN A 71 8.99 -22.72 -14.03
CA GLN A 71 7.71 -23.33 -13.78
C GLN A 71 7.97 -24.68 -13.11
N ASP A 72 8.54 -24.67 -11.93
CA ASP A 72 8.67 -25.83 -11.05
C ASP A 72 7.81 -25.59 -9.81
N SER A 73 6.78 -26.42 -9.64
CA SER A 73 5.82 -26.29 -8.53
C SER A 73 6.42 -26.62 -7.14
N SER A 74 7.75 -26.77 -7.04
CA SER A 74 8.48 -27.00 -5.79
C SER A 74 9.40 -25.84 -5.40
N SER A 75 9.41 -24.74 -6.16
CA SER A 75 10.22 -23.57 -5.84
C SER A 75 9.43 -22.61 -4.96
N LEU A 76 9.87 -22.44 -3.70
CA LEU A 76 9.38 -21.48 -2.70
C LEU A 76 9.67 -20.01 -3.09
N THR A 77 9.56 -19.67 -4.37
CA THR A 77 10.08 -18.42 -4.95
C THR A 77 9.07 -17.72 -5.85
N ASN A 78 7.78 -18.01 -5.70
CA ASN A 78 6.70 -17.30 -6.39
C ASN A 78 5.93 -16.41 -5.40
N PHE A 79 6.62 -15.43 -4.82
CA PHE A 79 5.90 -14.31 -4.21
C PHE A 79 5.16 -13.59 -5.34
N GLY A 80 3.94 -13.14 -5.09
CA GLY A 80 3.20 -12.32 -6.05
C GLY A 80 2.13 -11.50 -5.36
N LEU A 81 1.37 -10.74 -6.14
CA LEU A 81 0.36 -9.82 -5.61
C LEU A 81 -0.84 -10.48 -4.89
N GLY A 82 -0.94 -11.82 -4.92
CA GLY A 82 -1.99 -12.57 -4.24
C GLY A 82 -3.39 -12.16 -4.70
N LEU A 83 -4.26 -11.78 -3.76
CA LEU A 83 -5.63 -11.34 -4.05
C LEU A 83 -5.71 -9.87 -4.52
N ARG A 84 -4.61 -9.11 -4.52
CA ARG A 84 -4.64 -7.69 -4.92
C ARG A 84 -5.16 -7.48 -6.35
N PRO A 85 -4.78 -8.27 -7.38
CA PRO A 85 -5.30 -8.04 -8.73
C PRO A 85 -6.84 -8.14 -8.82
N PRO A 86 -7.52 -9.22 -8.38
CA PRO A 86 -8.99 -9.28 -8.45
C PRO A 86 -9.68 -8.28 -7.52
N THR A 87 -9.09 -7.96 -6.35
CA THR A 87 -9.67 -7.00 -5.41
C THR A 87 -9.63 -5.56 -5.93
N PHE A 88 -8.52 -5.15 -6.57
CA PHE A 88 -8.33 -3.76 -7.01
C PHE A 88 -8.64 -3.52 -8.48
N ALA A 89 -8.80 -4.57 -9.30
CA ALA A 89 -9.15 -4.44 -10.72
C ALA A 89 -10.42 -3.60 -10.98
N PRO A 90 -11.51 -3.67 -10.19
CA PRO A 90 -12.69 -2.84 -10.42
C PRO A 90 -12.44 -1.33 -10.28
N LEU A 91 -11.50 -0.95 -9.41
CA LEU A 91 -11.18 0.46 -9.13
C LEU A 91 -10.04 0.99 -10.01
N MET A 92 -8.99 0.19 -10.20
CA MET A 92 -7.73 0.64 -10.81
C MET A 92 -7.40 -0.07 -12.13
N GLY A 93 -8.24 -1.02 -12.57
CA GLY A 93 -8.00 -1.79 -13.78
C GLY A 93 -6.72 -2.63 -13.73
N SER A 94 -6.17 -2.94 -14.90
CA SER A 94 -4.86 -3.56 -15.06
C SER A 94 -3.79 -2.49 -15.15
N GLY A 95 -2.93 -2.37 -14.14
CA GLY A 95 -1.90 -1.35 -14.07
C GLY A 95 -0.84 -1.67 -13.02
N ILE A 96 -0.01 -0.67 -12.66
CA ILE A 96 1.14 -0.88 -11.76
C ILE A 96 0.78 -1.46 -10.38
N PHE A 97 -0.46 -1.30 -9.92
CA PHE A 97 -0.93 -1.83 -8.64
C PHE A 97 -1.51 -3.24 -8.71
N THR A 98 -1.82 -3.75 -9.91
CA THR A 98 -2.52 -5.02 -10.13
C THR A 98 -1.75 -5.99 -11.04
N GLN A 99 -0.69 -5.53 -11.70
CA GLN A 99 0.19 -6.34 -12.55
C GLN A 99 1.42 -6.83 -11.77
N ASP A 100 1.96 -7.99 -12.17
CA ASP A 100 3.17 -8.59 -11.60
C ASP A 100 4.22 -8.89 -12.71
N GLY A 101 5.46 -9.17 -12.30
CA GLY A 101 6.55 -9.58 -13.18
C GLY A 101 6.82 -8.63 -14.35
N LYS A 102 6.81 -9.17 -15.58
CA LYS A 102 7.14 -8.40 -16.81
C LYS A 102 6.16 -7.25 -17.07
N GLN A 103 4.87 -7.45 -16.80
CA GLN A 103 3.84 -6.43 -17.04
C GLN A 103 4.02 -5.26 -16.07
N TRP A 104 4.25 -5.57 -14.79
CA TRP A 104 4.58 -4.55 -13.79
C TRP A 104 5.84 -3.77 -14.17
N ARG A 105 6.90 -4.47 -14.59
CA ARG A 105 8.16 -3.84 -14.99
C ARG A 105 7.95 -2.87 -16.15
N HIS A 106 7.21 -3.28 -17.17
CA HIS A 106 6.88 -2.42 -18.30
C HIS A 106 6.10 -1.17 -17.86
N SER A 107 5.05 -1.33 -17.07
CA SER A 107 4.28 -0.21 -16.51
C SER A 107 5.14 0.73 -15.65
N ARG A 108 6.10 0.19 -14.87
CA ARG A 108 7.05 0.98 -14.09
C ARG A 108 8.07 1.72 -14.95
N GLU A 109 8.56 1.10 -16.02
CA GLU A 109 9.48 1.73 -16.97
C GLU A 109 8.81 2.93 -17.68
N LEU A 110 7.51 2.86 -17.97
CA LEU A 110 6.74 3.98 -18.51
C LEU A 110 6.58 5.13 -17.51
N LEU A 111 6.37 4.83 -16.22
CA LEU A 111 6.19 5.85 -15.18
C LEU A 111 7.50 6.48 -14.70
N ARG A 112 8.60 5.72 -14.72
CA ARG A 112 9.89 6.15 -14.13
C ARG A 112 10.38 7.53 -14.60
N PRO A 113 10.31 7.89 -15.91
CA PRO A 113 10.70 9.22 -16.37
C PRO A 113 9.86 10.35 -15.76
N GLN A 114 8.58 10.12 -15.48
CA GLN A 114 7.69 11.14 -14.89
C GLN A 114 8.12 11.50 -13.45
N PHE A 115 8.67 10.54 -12.71
CA PHE A 115 9.14 10.75 -11.34
C PHE A 115 10.59 11.23 -11.25
N MET A 116 11.41 10.98 -12.26
CA MET A 116 12.85 11.28 -12.23
C MET A 116 13.19 12.62 -12.88
N THR A 117 12.51 13.00 -13.96
CA THR A 117 12.97 14.11 -14.81
C THR A 117 12.38 15.47 -14.40
N ASN A 118 11.38 15.51 -13.51
CA ASN A 118 10.62 16.73 -13.23
C ASN A 118 10.47 17.11 -11.74
N GLN A 119 11.32 16.59 -10.85
CA GLN A 119 11.17 16.79 -9.39
C GLN A 119 11.14 18.28 -8.99
N LEU A 120 12.00 19.11 -9.59
CA LEU A 120 12.02 20.55 -9.30
C LEU A 120 10.75 21.26 -9.80
N ASN A 121 10.32 21.04 -11.04
CA ASN A 121 9.11 21.68 -11.56
C ASN A 121 7.85 21.18 -10.82
N ASN A 122 7.79 19.88 -10.51
CA ASN A 122 6.71 19.31 -9.70
C ASN A 122 6.68 19.95 -8.30
N SER A 123 7.85 20.17 -7.68
CA SER A 123 7.92 20.84 -6.38
C SER A 123 7.42 22.28 -6.45
N LEU A 124 7.76 23.04 -7.49
CA LEU A 124 7.29 24.41 -7.67
C LEU A 124 5.78 24.48 -7.89
N GLN A 125 5.23 23.54 -8.66
CA GLN A 125 3.77 23.43 -8.87
C GLN A 125 3.04 23.11 -7.57
N ILE A 126 3.56 22.14 -6.79
CA ILE A 126 2.99 21.79 -5.48
C ILE A 126 3.05 22.99 -4.53
N MET A 127 4.19 23.68 -4.45
CA MET A 127 4.33 24.88 -3.62
C MET A 127 3.37 25.99 -4.03
N GLY A 128 3.15 26.20 -5.33
CA GLY A 128 2.15 27.16 -5.83
C GLY A 128 0.73 26.79 -5.38
N VAL A 129 0.36 25.52 -5.47
CA VAL A 129 -0.96 25.03 -5.00
C VAL A 129 -1.09 25.17 -3.48
N LEU A 130 -0.04 24.87 -2.71
CA LEU A 130 -0.04 25.03 -1.26
C LEU A 130 -0.15 26.49 -0.83
N ASN A 131 0.55 27.41 -1.51
CA ASN A 131 0.40 28.84 -1.24
C ASN A 131 -1.04 29.30 -1.49
N ASN A 132 -1.66 28.84 -2.58
CA ASN A 132 -3.07 29.14 -2.86
C ASN A 132 -4.02 28.53 -1.82
N LEU A 133 -3.70 27.36 -1.28
CA LEU A 133 -4.46 26.73 -0.21
C LEU A 133 -4.38 27.56 1.08
N ILE A 134 -3.17 27.99 1.47
CA ILE A 134 -2.95 28.82 2.67
C ILE A 134 -3.73 30.13 2.56
N LEU A 135 -3.74 30.78 1.39
CA LEU A 135 -4.54 31.99 1.15
C LEU A 135 -6.06 31.77 1.25
N CYS A 136 -6.55 30.53 1.17
CA CYS A 136 -7.97 30.21 1.35
C CYS A 136 -8.34 29.92 2.80
N ILE A 137 -7.37 29.85 3.72
CA ILE A 137 -7.62 29.60 5.15
C ILE A 137 -7.77 30.96 5.85
N PRO A 138 -8.95 31.29 6.42
CA PRO A 138 -9.13 32.48 7.24
C PRO A 138 -8.32 32.37 8.55
N GLU A 139 -7.82 33.49 9.05
CA GLU A 139 -6.91 33.51 10.22
C GLU A 139 -7.62 33.22 11.55
N ASP A 140 -8.90 33.60 11.67
CA ASP A 140 -9.64 33.59 12.95
C ASP A 140 -10.87 32.66 12.96
N GLU A 141 -11.01 31.78 11.96
CA GLU A 141 -12.15 30.86 11.87
C GLU A 141 -11.70 29.40 11.76
N GLU A 142 -12.44 28.50 12.42
CA GLU A 142 -12.28 27.07 12.19
C GLU A 142 -12.77 26.71 10.79
N VAL A 143 -11.91 26.05 10.02
CA VAL A 143 -12.24 25.62 8.66
C VAL A 143 -12.00 24.14 8.49
N ASP A 144 -12.95 23.48 7.83
CA ASP A 144 -12.78 22.11 7.35
C ASP A 144 -11.75 22.08 6.21
N LEU A 145 -10.58 21.51 6.49
CA LEU A 145 -9.49 21.40 5.53
C LEU A 145 -9.76 20.35 4.45
N GLN A 146 -10.64 19.38 4.68
CA GLN A 146 -10.86 18.27 3.75
C GLN A 146 -11.35 18.76 2.38
N PRO A 147 -12.42 19.58 2.26
CA PRO A 147 -12.84 20.16 0.98
C PRO A 147 -11.75 20.99 0.31
N LEU A 148 -10.96 21.72 1.10
CA LEU A 148 -9.89 22.57 0.58
C LEU A 148 -8.75 21.74 -0.02
N PHE A 149 -8.36 20.63 0.61
CA PHE A 149 -7.38 19.70 0.06
C PHE A 149 -7.87 19.06 -1.23
N PHE A 150 -9.11 18.54 -1.27
CA PHE A 150 -9.67 17.95 -2.49
C PHE A 150 -9.68 18.95 -3.66
N ARG A 151 -10.15 20.18 -3.41
CA ARG A 151 -10.16 21.25 -4.42
C ARG A 151 -8.75 21.62 -4.88
N SER A 152 -7.78 21.65 -3.97
CA SER A 152 -6.39 22.03 -4.28
C SER A 152 -5.68 20.93 -5.07
N LEU A 153 -5.89 19.67 -4.70
CA LEU A 153 -5.37 18.50 -5.42
C LEU A 153 -5.91 18.42 -6.85
N LEU A 154 -7.19 18.75 -7.07
CA LEU A 154 -7.79 18.81 -8.41
C LEU A 154 -7.22 19.94 -9.29
N LYS A 155 -6.61 20.97 -8.69
CA LYS A 155 -5.98 22.10 -9.41
C LYS A 155 -4.52 21.84 -9.76
N LEU A 156 -3.90 20.77 -9.23
CA LEU A 156 -2.58 20.37 -9.70
C LEU A 156 -2.69 20.09 -11.21
N PRO A 157 -1.85 20.70 -12.06
CA PRO A 157 -1.89 20.42 -13.47
C PRO A 157 -1.66 18.91 -13.66
N SER A 158 -2.57 18.25 -14.37
CA SER A 158 -2.31 16.93 -14.92
C SER A 158 -1.22 17.10 -15.97
N SER A 159 0.03 17.02 -15.53
CA SER A 159 1.21 17.03 -16.39
C SER A 159 1.10 15.84 -17.34
N TYR A 160 0.67 16.11 -18.57
CA TYR A 160 0.86 15.21 -19.72
C TYR A 160 2.14 15.62 -20.45
#